data_AF-A0A970CVZ5-F1
#
_entry.id   AF-A0A970CVZ5-F1
#
_cell.length_a   1.000
_cell.length_b   1.000
_cell.length_c   1.000
_cell.angle_alpha   90.00
_cell.angle_beta   90.00
_cell.angle_gamma   90.00
#
_symmetry.space_group_name_H-M   'P 1'
#
loop_
_entity.id
_entity.type
_entity.pdbx_description
1 polymer ?
#
loop_
_entity_poly.entity_id
_entity_poly.type
_entity_poly.pdbx_seq_one_letter_code
_entity_poly.pdbx_strand_id
1 'polypeptide(L)'
;MKRRKQEAVEDIAARVNKSYAETFEICMQLTDMGIIEVKPQGDGTDKFELPIYVPGVYELMMLNHEQTAAHPEIARAFEDHTLNIVEPISHIMPMGNGAMRVIPVESAIEAETRRAPYEELSYWLTKYQNHIGVAPCQCRLVRTQMGEGTGSIAEELCIVLGATAESAIMTGKARRITKEEAEEILLQAEKKGYMHQVTNMDGTNKIWAICNCQRDVCLALRTSQYFNTPNMSRSNYIATVDPEKCAACGQCVETCPANAVRLGQQLATKEPIEYPLTPLPDDHNWGPERYNPDFRENFENVYDCGTSPCKTTCPAHIAVQAYIRLAAQGKYLDALELIKKENPFPAICGRICPHDCETECTRCEIDEAVAIDEIKKFIADKELNEETRFVQEKLYDFNHIKIAVIGSGPAGLSCAYYLAERGYDVTVFEKEQKPGGMLTLGIPSFRLEKDVVEAEIDVLSQLGVEFKYGVEVGRDITLDELREEGYKGFYLAIGAQAGRKLNIEGEDHEDVINGVDYLRDVNL
;
A
#
# COMPACT_ATOMS: atom_id res chain seq x y z
N MET A 1 -33.04 4.98 -19.61
CA MET A 1 -33.07 3.73 -20.40
C MET A 1 -33.16 2.57 -19.40
N LYS A 2 -34.21 1.73 -19.46
CA LYS A 2 -34.37 0.55 -18.59
C LYS A 2 -33.30 -0.49 -18.98
N ARG A 3 -32.03 -0.28 -18.61
CA ARG A 3 -30.88 -1.02 -19.15
C ARG A 3 -30.64 -2.39 -18.50
N ARG A 4 -31.19 -2.63 -17.32
CA ARG A 4 -31.08 -3.89 -16.58
C ARG A 4 -32.47 -4.48 -16.39
N LYS A 5 -32.87 -5.36 -17.29
CA LYS A 5 -34.12 -6.12 -17.22
C LYS A 5 -33.74 -7.59 -17.07
N GLN A 6 -34.23 -8.20 -16.00
CA GLN A 6 -34.12 -9.64 -15.81
C GLN A 6 -35.12 -10.34 -16.70
N GLU A 7 -34.65 -11.31 -17.49
CA GLU A 7 -35.47 -12.03 -18.45
C GLU A 7 -35.36 -13.54 -18.21
N ALA A 8 -36.51 -14.21 -18.26
CA ALA A 8 -36.57 -15.66 -18.16
C ALA A 8 -36.09 -16.29 -19.48
N VAL A 9 -35.53 -17.50 -19.39
CA VAL A 9 -34.99 -18.21 -20.55
C VAL A 9 -36.09 -18.50 -21.58
N GLU A 10 -37.30 -18.78 -21.13
CA GLU A 10 -38.49 -18.99 -21.96
C GLU A 10 -38.80 -17.76 -22.82
N ASP A 11 -38.72 -16.57 -22.24
CA ASP A 11 -38.97 -15.31 -22.96
C ASP A 11 -37.88 -15.03 -23.98
N ILE A 12 -36.62 -15.30 -23.63
CA ILE A 12 -35.47 -15.16 -24.52
C ILE A 12 -35.63 -16.15 -25.69
N ALA A 13 -35.89 -17.42 -25.39
CA ALA A 13 -36.03 -18.51 -26.34
C ALA A 13 -37.16 -18.24 -27.35
N ALA A 14 -38.30 -17.73 -26.88
CA ALA A 14 -39.43 -17.35 -27.72
C ALA A 14 -39.06 -16.23 -28.71
N ARG A 15 -38.25 -15.25 -28.30
CA ARG A 15 -37.82 -14.14 -29.18
C ARG A 15 -36.77 -14.55 -30.20
N VAL A 16 -35.84 -15.41 -29.82
CA VAL A 16 -34.75 -15.85 -30.72
C VAL A 16 -35.10 -17.11 -31.52
N ASN A 17 -36.33 -17.63 -31.35
CA ASN A 17 -36.85 -18.83 -32.02
C ASN A 17 -35.93 -20.05 -31.84
N LYS A 18 -35.52 -20.32 -30.59
CA LYS A 18 -34.70 -21.48 -30.18
C LYS A 18 -35.41 -22.29 -29.11
N SER A 19 -34.95 -23.52 -28.89
CA SER A 19 -35.43 -24.33 -27.77
C SER A 19 -34.98 -23.74 -26.43
N TYR A 20 -35.67 -24.09 -25.34
CA TYR A 20 -35.25 -23.73 -23.99
C TYR A 20 -33.82 -24.19 -23.70
N ALA A 21 -33.52 -25.47 -23.95
CA ALA A 21 -32.22 -26.06 -23.64
C ALA A 21 -31.07 -25.36 -24.40
N GLU A 22 -31.25 -25.13 -25.70
CA GLU A 22 -30.26 -24.41 -26.52
C GLU A 22 -30.07 -22.96 -26.06
N THR A 23 -31.17 -22.28 -25.68
CA THR A 23 -31.10 -20.90 -25.19
C THR A 23 -30.42 -20.82 -23.84
N PHE A 24 -30.74 -21.76 -22.93
CA PHE A 24 -30.10 -21.85 -21.62
C PHE A 24 -28.60 -22.07 -21.76
N GLU A 25 -28.17 -22.99 -22.63
CA GLU A 25 -26.76 -23.26 -22.88
C GLU A 25 -26.03 -22.00 -23.41
N ILE A 26 -26.61 -21.28 -24.37
CA ILE A 26 -26.05 -20.03 -24.87
C ILE A 26 -25.99 -18.97 -23.77
N CYS A 27 -27.06 -18.81 -22.98
CA CYS A 27 -27.05 -17.86 -21.86
C CYS A 27 -25.94 -18.19 -20.84
N MET A 28 -25.73 -19.47 -20.56
CA MET A 28 -24.66 -19.92 -19.68
C MET A 28 -23.27 -19.64 -20.26
N GLN A 29 -23.06 -19.87 -21.56
CA GLN A 29 -21.83 -19.50 -22.25
C GLN A 29 -21.56 -17.99 -22.18
N LEU A 30 -22.58 -17.16 -22.45
CA LEU A 30 -22.47 -15.70 -22.35
C LEU A 30 -22.21 -15.25 -20.90
N THR A 31 -22.73 -15.98 -19.90
CA THR A 31 -22.45 -15.71 -18.48
C THR A 31 -21.00 -16.06 -18.13
N ASP A 32 -20.50 -17.17 -18.68
CA ASP A 32 -19.11 -17.57 -18.52
C ASP A 32 -18.14 -16.56 -19.17
N MET A 33 -18.49 -16.04 -20.35
CA MET A 33 -17.75 -14.96 -21.01
C MET A 33 -17.81 -13.62 -20.27
N GLY A 34 -18.74 -13.45 -19.31
CA GLY A 34 -18.94 -12.21 -18.57
C GLY A 34 -19.82 -11.16 -19.27
N ILE A 35 -20.53 -11.55 -20.34
CA ILE A 35 -21.38 -10.64 -21.14
C ILE A 35 -22.73 -10.40 -20.47
N ILE A 36 -23.31 -11.44 -19.88
CA ILE A 36 -24.55 -11.37 -19.08
C ILE A 36 -24.31 -11.96 -17.70
N GLU A 37 -25.23 -11.71 -16.78
CA GLU A 37 -25.24 -12.32 -15.46
C GLU A 37 -26.44 -13.23 -15.31
N VAL A 38 -26.25 -14.35 -14.62
CA VAL A 38 -27.39 -15.08 -14.06
C VAL A 38 -27.87 -14.35 -12.81
N LYS A 39 -29.18 -14.33 -12.58
CA LYS A 39 -29.82 -13.74 -11.42
C LYS A 39 -30.73 -14.81 -10.82
N PRO A 40 -30.23 -15.61 -9.86
CA PRO A 40 -31.04 -16.59 -9.17
C PRO A 40 -32.24 -15.93 -8.52
N GLN A 41 -33.41 -16.52 -8.71
CA GLN A 41 -34.66 -16.09 -8.12
C GLN A 41 -34.91 -16.95 -6.86
N GLY A 42 -35.47 -16.36 -5.81
CA GLY A 42 -35.74 -17.07 -4.55
C GLY A 42 -36.77 -18.22 -4.66
N ASP A 43 -37.37 -18.42 -5.83
CA ASP A 43 -38.28 -19.52 -6.16
C ASP A 43 -37.59 -20.71 -6.85
N GLY A 44 -36.26 -20.67 -6.98
CA GLY A 44 -35.46 -21.72 -7.62
C GLY A 44 -35.38 -21.61 -9.14
N THR A 45 -35.87 -20.52 -9.74
CA THR A 45 -35.69 -20.20 -11.15
C THR A 45 -34.50 -19.28 -11.39
N ASP A 46 -33.93 -19.29 -12.59
CA ASP A 46 -32.87 -18.37 -12.99
C ASP A 46 -33.38 -17.39 -14.05
N LYS A 47 -33.00 -16.12 -13.91
CA LYS A 47 -33.16 -15.11 -14.96
C LYS A 47 -31.80 -14.61 -15.40
N PHE A 48 -31.76 -14.04 -16.59
CA PHE A 48 -30.54 -13.44 -17.13
C PHE A 48 -30.71 -11.93 -17.27
N GLU A 49 -29.63 -11.20 -16.99
CA GLU A 49 -29.59 -9.75 -17.08
C GLU A 49 -28.31 -9.33 -17.83
N LEU A 50 -28.45 -8.37 -18.74
CA LEU A 50 -27.30 -7.69 -19.33
C LEU A 50 -26.84 -6.59 -18.35
N PRO A 51 -25.68 -6.72 -17.70
CA PRO A 51 -25.13 -5.64 -16.90
C PRO A 51 -24.73 -4.47 -17.80
N ILE A 52 -24.42 -3.33 -17.18
CA ILE A 52 -23.78 -2.24 -17.92
C ILE A 52 -22.33 -2.61 -18.26
N TYR A 53 -21.70 -1.88 -19.17
CA TYR A 53 -20.33 -2.18 -19.57
C TYR A 53 -19.33 -1.99 -18.42
N VAL A 54 -19.40 -0.84 -17.74
CA VAL A 54 -18.57 -0.54 -16.57
C VAL A 54 -19.36 0.27 -15.53
N PRO A 55 -19.33 -0.11 -14.24
CA PRO A 55 -18.85 -1.40 -13.75
C PRO A 55 -19.87 -2.52 -14.05
N GLY A 56 -19.41 -3.64 -14.62
CA GLY A 56 -20.22 -4.77 -15.08
C GLY A 56 -19.49 -5.71 -16.06
N VAL A 57 -19.84 -5.65 -17.35
CA VAL A 57 -19.36 -6.60 -18.38
C VAL A 57 -17.84 -6.76 -18.37
N TYR A 58 -17.09 -5.65 -18.39
CA TYR A 58 -15.63 -5.74 -18.48
C TYR A 58 -15.01 -6.33 -17.19
N GLU A 59 -15.54 -6.01 -16.02
CA GLU A 59 -15.12 -6.64 -14.77
C GLU A 59 -15.34 -8.16 -14.81
N LEU A 60 -16.51 -8.60 -15.29
CA LEU A 60 -16.82 -10.03 -15.36
C LEU A 60 -15.97 -10.76 -16.43
N MET A 61 -15.69 -10.11 -17.57
CA MET A 61 -14.77 -10.62 -18.58
C MET A 61 -13.36 -10.77 -18.02
N MET A 62 -12.89 -9.81 -17.23
CA MET A 62 -11.55 -9.83 -16.63
C MET A 62 -11.35 -10.97 -15.63
N LEU A 63 -12.43 -11.49 -15.03
CA LEU A 63 -12.39 -12.65 -14.14
C LEU A 63 -12.33 -13.99 -14.89
N ASN A 64 -12.48 -14.00 -16.21
CA ASN A 64 -12.25 -15.19 -17.03
C ASN A 64 -10.78 -15.22 -17.50
N HIS A 65 -9.94 -15.96 -16.76
CA HIS A 65 -8.50 -16.04 -17.02
C HIS A 65 -8.16 -16.65 -18.38
N GLU A 66 -8.88 -17.69 -18.81
CA GLU A 66 -8.66 -18.33 -20.12
C GLU A 66 -8.99 -17.36 -21.25
N GLN A 67 -10.13 -16.68 -21.16
CA GLN A 67 -10.56 -15.69 -22.14
C GLN A 67 -9.58 -14.52 -22.23
N THR A 68 -9.17 -13.96 -21.10
CA THR A 68 -8.26 -12.80 -21.11
C THR A 68 -6.82 -13.16 -21.48
N ALA A 69 -6.39 -14.40 -21.24
CA ALA A 69 -5.11 -14.90 -21.77
C ALA A 69 -5.16 -15.07 -23.30
N ALA A 70 -6.29 -15.54 -23.84
CA ALA A 70 -6.48 -15.67 -25.28
C ALA A 70 -6.70 -14.32 -25.99
N HIS A 71 -7.31 -13.37 -25.29
CA HIS A 71 -7.72 -12.05 -25.79
C HIS A 71 -7.21 -10.92 -24.88
N PRO A 72 -5.90 -10.66 -24.85
CA PRO A 72 -5.32 -9.60 -24.01
C PRO A 72 -5.83 -8.20 -24.37
N GLU A 73 -6.40 -8.00 -25.57
CA GLU A 73 -7.06 -6.77 -25.97
C GLU A 73 -8.26 -6.38 -25.07
N ILE A 74 -8.83 -7.31 -24.31
CA ILE A 74 -9.93 -7.04 -23.35
C ILE A 74 -9.48 -6.05 -22.27
N ALA A 75 -8.27 -6.21 -21.72
CA ALA A 75 -7.75 -5.32 -20.70
C ALA A 75 -7.64 -3.88 -21.22
N ARG A 76 -7.10 -3.72 -22.43
CA ARG A 76 -7.00 -2.42 -23.09
C ARG A 76 -8.36 -1.83 -23.41
N ALA A 77 -9.29 -2.65 -23.91
CA ALA A 77 -10.66 -2.21 -24.18
C ALA A 77 -11.36 -1.72 -22.90
N PHE A 78 -11.14 -2.37 -21.76
CA PHE A 78 -11.67 -1.94 -20.47
C PHE A 78 -11.08 -0.59 -20.03
N GLU A 79 -9.75 -0.45 -20.09
CA GLU A 79 -9.03 0.79 -19.78
C GLU A 79 -9.48 1.98 -20.65
N ASP A 80 -9.61 1.74 -21.97
CA ASP A 80 -10.00 2.76 -22.94
C ASP A 80 -11.50 3.09 -22.80
N HIS A 81 -12.36 2.09 -22.60
CA HIS A 81 -13.79 2.30 -22.45
C HIS A 81 -14.11 3.19 -21.26
N THR A 82 -13.44 2.96 -20.13
CA THR A 82 -13.64 3.76 -18.92
C THR A 82 -13.23 5.22 -19.11
N LEU A 83 -12.19 5.53 -19.90
CA LEU A 83 -11.85 6.91 -20.24
C LEU A 83 -12.88 7.52 -21.19
N ASN A 84 -13.19 6.82 -22.28
CA ASN A 84 -14.06 7.33 -23.35
C ASN A 84 -15.49 7.59 -22.89
N ILE A 85 -16.01 6.83 -21.92
CA ILE A 85 -17.36 7.08 -21.36
C ILE A 85 -17.37 8.23 -20.35
N VAL A 86 -16.26 8.45 -19.63
CA VAL A 86 -16.18 9.45 -18.57
C VAL A 86 -15.83 10.82 -19.12
N GLU A 87 -14.94 10.91 -20.12
CA GLU A 87 -14.46 12.17 -20.68
C GLU A 87 -15.63 13.14 -21.03
N PRO A 88 -16.69 12.73 -21.75
CA PRO A 88 -17.77 13.64 -22.15
C PRO A 88 -18.63 14.11 -20.98
N ILE A 89 -18.62 13.40 -19.85
CA ILE A 89 -19.45 13.70 -18.67
C ILE A 89 -18.63 14.21 -17.47
N SER A 90 -17.30 14.24 -17.61
CA SER A 90 -16.35 14.59 -16.53
C SER A 90 -16.62 15.96 -15.91
N HIS A 91 -17.12 16.89 -16.72
CA HIS A 91 -17.37 18.29 -16.39
C HIS A 91 -18.80 18.62 -15.97
N ILE A 92 -19.75 17.69 -16.17
CA ILE A 92 -21.18 17.91 -15.82
C ILE A 92 -21.67 16.99 -14.72
N MET A 93 -20.80 16.14 -14.17
CA MET A 93 -21.20 15.17 -13.15
C MET A 93 -21.56 15.86 -11.84
N PRO A 94 -22.82 15.76 -11.40
CA PRO A 94 -23.21 16.31 -10.11
C PRO A 94 -22.53 15.56 -8.96
N MET A 95 -22.34 16.26 -7.85
CA MET A 95 -21.86 15.67 -6.61
C MET A 95 -22.73 14.47 -6.22
N GLY A 96 -22.10 13.34 -5.89
CA GLY A 96 -22.78 12.13 -5.43
C GLY A 96 -23.32 11.20 -6.53
N ASN A 97 -23.13 11.55 -7.81
CA ASN A 97 -23.61 10.74 -8.95
C ASN A 97 -22.51 9.93 -9.65
N GLY A 98 -21.29 9.94 -9.12
CA GLY A 98 -20.21 9.07 -9.58
C GLY A 98 -20.61 7.59 -9.57
N ALA A 99 -20.11 6.82 -10.53
CA ALA A 99 -20.43 5.39 -10.66
C ALA A 99 -19.93 4.55 -9.48
N MET A 100 -18.81 4.99 -8.89
CA MET A 100 -18.25 4.48 -7.65
C MET A 100 -18.23 5.60 -6.61
N ARG A 101 -18.22 5.22 -5.33
CA ARG A 101 -18.15 6.15 -4.21
C ARG A 101 -17.11 5.68 -3.20
N VAL A 102 -16.21 6.57 -2.80
CA VAL A 102 -15.26 6.30 -1.72
C VAL A 102 -15.99 6.26 -0.38
N ILE A 103 -15.75 5.17 0.35
CA ILE A 103 -16.27 4.94 1.70
C ILE A 103 -15.12 5.13 2.70
N PRO A 104 -15.32 5.94 3.76
CA PRO A 104 -14.29 6.07 4.78
C PRO A 104 -14.06 4.74 5.51
N VAL A 105 -12.87 4.59 6.12
CA VAL A 105 -12.65 3.54 7.11
C VAL A 105 -13.66 3.75 8.25
N GLU A 106 -14.41 2.72 8.60
CA GLU A 106 -15.59 2.86 9.47
C GLU A 106 -15.22 3.37 10.88
N SER A 107 -14.08 2.92 11.42
CA SER A 107 -13.56 3.40 12.70
C SER A 107 -13.24 4.91 12.70
N ALA A 108 -12.94 5.50 11.54
CA ALA A 108 -12.68 6.93 11.42
C ALA A 108 -13.95 7.79 11.53
N ILE A 109 -15.13 7.20 11.32
CA ILE A 109 -16.42 7.88 11.40
C ILE A 109 -17.29 7.39 12.57
N GLU A 110 -16.73 6.56 13.45
CA GLU A 110 -17.51 5.93 14.51
C GLU A 110 -18.12 6.97 15.47
N ALA A 111 -17.40 8.05 15.75
CA ALA A 111 -17.88 9.13 16.60
C ALA A 111 -18.81 10.15 15.90
N GLU A 112 -19.04 10.04 14.57
CA GLU A 112 -19.87 10.99 13.84
C GLU A 112 -21.36 10.69 14.03
N THR A 113 -22.05 11.59 14.72
CA THR A 113 -23.49 11.49 15.02
C THR A 113 -24.40 11.49 13.81
N ARG A 114 -23.95 12.01 12.67
CA ARG A 114 -24.73 12.10 11.41
C ARG A 114 -24.34 11.05 10.38
N ARG A 115 -23.54 10.04 10.76
CA ARG A 115 -23.13 8.96 9.85
C ARG A 115 -24.36 8.21 9.34
N ALA A 116 -24.40 7.94 8.04
CA ALA A 116 -25.50 7.22 7.42
C ALA A 116 -25.14 5.73 7.28
N PRO A 117 -26.09 4.79 7.42
CA PRO A 117 -25.79 3.37 7.31
C PRO A 117 -25.15 2.96 5.97
N TYR A 118 -25.47 3.67 4.88
CA TYR A 118 -24.87 3.39 3.58
C TYR A 118 -23.38 3.81 3.46
N GLU A 119 -22.85 4.55 4.45
CA GLU A 119 -21.43 4.88 4.59
C GLU A 119 -20.66 3.86 5.44
N GLU A 120 -21.35 2.84 5.97
CA GLU A 120 -20.76 1.80 6.82
C GLU A 120 -20.61 0.52 6.00
N LEU A 121 -19.41 -0.04 5.93
CA LEU A 121 -19.20 -1.32 5.24
C LEU A 121 -19.85 -2.45 6.03
N SER A 122 -19.85 -2.37 7.37
CA SER A 122 -20.50 -3.35 8.24
C SER A 122 -22.02 -3.47 7.97
N TYR A 123 -22.69 -2.35 7.64
CA TYR A 123 -24.08 -2.34 7.21
C TYR A 123 -24.29 -3.16 5.94
N TRP A 124 -23.44 -2.94 4.93
CA TRP A 124 -23.52 -3.65 3.66
C TRP A 124 -23.21 -5.15 3.81
N LEU A 125 -22.16 -5.50 4.54
CA LEU A 125 -21.82 -6.89 4.82
C LEU A 125 -22.95 -7.60 5.59
N THR A 126 -23.58 -6.92 6.56
CA THR A 126 -24.74 -7.49 7.28
C THR A 126 -25.94 -7.69 6.37
N LYS A 127 -26.24 -6.70 5.52
CA LYS A 127 -27.35 -6.76 4.57
C LYS A 127 -27.20 -7.91 3.56
N TYR A 128 -25.97 -8.19 3.13
CA TYR A 128 -25.66 -9.21 2.14
C TYR A 128 -25.01 -10.47 2.74
N GLN A 129 -25.07 -10.68 4.06
CA GLN A 129 -24.32 -11.72 4.78
C GLN A 129 -24.39 -13.14 4.17
N ASN A 130 -25.49 -13.50 3.50
CA ASN A 130 -25.68 -14.80 2.86
C ASN A 130 -25.27 -14.85 1.38
N HIS A 131 -24.80 -13.73 0.83
CA HIS A 131 -24.54 -13.49 -0.59
C HIS A 131 -23.27 -12.65 -0.75
N ILE A 132 -22.18 -13.08 -0.12
CA ILE A 132 -20.86 -12.45 -0.21
C ILE A 132 -19.92 -13.39 -0.96
N GLY A 133 -19.25 -12.86 -1.97
CA GLY A 133 -18.16 -13.52 -2.65
C GLY A 133 -16.92 -12.64 -2.70
N VAL A 134 -15.76 -13.25 -2.85
CA VAL A 134 -14.50 -12.56 -3.10
C VAL A 134 -13.95 -12.99 -4.45
N ALA A 135 -13.48 -12.02 -5.22
CA ALA A 135 -12.87 -12.20 -6.52
C ALA A 135 -11.54 -11.44 -6.61
N PRO A 136 -10.65 -11.84 -7.53
CA PRO A 136 -9.51 -11.02 -7.91
C PRO A 136 -9.91 -9.59 -8.30
N CYS A 137 -9.08 -8.61 -7.94
CA CYS A 137 -9.25 -7.22 -8.34
C CYS A 137 -9.05 -7.07 -9.85
N GLN A 138 -10.13 -6.77 -10.57
CA GLN A 138 -10.14 -6.70 -12.03
C GLN A 138 -9.24 -5.56 -12.53
N CYS A 139 -9.16 -4.44 -11.80
CA CYS A 139 -8.27 -3.33 -12.12
C CYS A 139 -6.78 -3.74 -12.05
N ARG A 140 -6.40 -4.61 -11.11
CA ARG A 140 -5.03 -5.16 -11.00
C ARG A 140 -4.71 -6.12 -12.13
N LEU A 141 -5.69 -6.94 -12.51
CA LEU A 141 -5.56 -7.83 -13.66
C LEU A 141 -5.35 -7.02 -14.95
N VAL A 142 -6.12 -5.94 -15.16
CA VAL A 142 -5.93 -5.03 -16.31
C VAL A 142 -4.51 -4.49 -16.35
N ARG A 143 -4.02 -3.91 -15.24
CA ARG A 143 -2.65 -3.36 -15.17
C ARG A 143 -1.59 -4.42 -15.44
N THR A 144 -1.75 -5.60 -14.85
CA THR A 144 -0.81 -6.71 -15.05
C THR A 144 -0.77 -7.15 -16.51
N GLN A 145 -1.92 -7.31 -17.17
CA GLN A 145 -2.01 -7.69 -18.58
C GLN A 145 -1.46 -6.61 -19.53
N MET A 146 -1.52 -5.34 -19.13
CA MET A 146 -0.91 -4.24 -19.86
C MET A 146 0.59 -4.06 -19.60
N GLY A 147 1.20 -4.85 -18.72
CA GLY A 147 2.62 -4.71 -18.34
C GLY A 147 2.89 -3.55 -17.37
N GLU A 148 1.85 -3.07 -16.69
CA GLU A 148 1.86 -1.92 -15.77
C GLU A 148 1.58 -2.33 -14.31
N GLY A 149 1.83 -3.59 -13.96
CA GLY A 149 1.60 -4.11 -12.61
C GLY A 149 2.44 -3.38 -11.55
N THR A 150 1.87 -3.18 -10.36
CA THR A 150 2.45 -2.36 -9.29
C THR A 150 3.09 -3.18 -8.15
N GLY A 151 3.29 -4.48 -8.36
CA GLY A 151 3.73 -5.42 -7.31
C GLY A 151 2.64 -5.77 -6.28
N SER A 152 1.42 -5.27 -6.43
CA SER A 152 0.26 -5.69 -5.63
C SER A 152 -0.42 -6.92 -6.23
N ILE A 153 -0.82 -7.88 -5.39
CA ILE A 153 -1.57 -9.06 -5.82
C ILE A 153 -3.02 -8.69 -6.12
N ALA A 154 -3.55 -9.24 -7.20
CA ALA A 154 -4.97 -9.09 -7.54
C ALA A 154 -5.87 -9.89 -6.60
N GLU A 155 -5.38 -11.00 -6.06
CA GLU A 155 -6.17 -12.03 -5.39
C GLU A 155 -6.90 -11.50 -4.15
N GLU A 156 -8.16 -11.96 -4.01
CA GLU A 156 -9.03 -11.75 -2.85
C GLU A 156 -9.23 -10.30 -2.37
N LEU A 157 -9.21 -9.31 -3.27
CA LEU A 157 -9.39 -7.89 -2.94
C LEU A 157 -10.74 -7.29 -3.36
N CYS A 158 -11.50 -7.92 -4.27
CA CYS A 158 -12.80 -7.39 -4.68
C CYS A 158 -13.91 -8.21 -4.03
N ILE A 159 -14.70 -7.59 -3.16
CA ILE A 159 -15.86 -8.24 -2.56
C ILE A 159 -17.06 -7.97 -3.45
N VAL A 160 -17.69 -9.03 -3.95
CA VAL A 160 -18.94 -8.98 -4.73
C VAL A 160 -20.11 -9.37 -3.84
N LEU A 161 -21.27 -8.75 -4.05
CA LEU A 161 -22.41 -8.82 -3.14
C LEU A 161 -23.73 -9.15 -3.88
N GLY A 162 -24.64 -9.80 -3.16
CA GLY A 162 -25.99 -10.08 -3.64
C GLY A 162 -26.02 -11.01 -4.86
N ALA A 163 -26.95 -10.75 -5.79
CA ALA A 163 -27.13 -11.60 -6.97
C ALA A 163 -25.88 -11.65 -7.88
N THR A 164 -25.05 -10.60 -7.88
CA THR A 164 -23.78 -10.60 -8.62
C THR A 164 -22.76 -11.53 -7.98
N ALA A 165 -22.71 -11.61 -6.64
CA ALA A 165 -21.91 -12.62 -5.95
C ALA A 165 -22.33 -14.04 -6.34
N GLU A 166 -23.63 -14.32 -6.33
CA GLU A 166 -24.17 -15.64 -6.70
C GLU A 166 -23.79 -16.02 -8.14
N SER A 167 -23.94 -15.09 -9.08
CA SER A 167 -23.53 -15.29 -10.48
C SER A 167 -22.03 -15.56 -10.62
N ALA A 168 -21.21 -14.79 -9.92
CA ALA A 168 -19.75 -14.94 -9.97
C ALA A 168 -19.30 -16.27 -9.35
N ILE A 169 -19.90 -16.68 -8.23
CA ILE A 169 -19.62 -17.96 -7.58
C ILE A 169 -20.03 -19.13 -8.49
N MET A 170 -21.22 -19.07 -9.08
CA MET A 170 -21.73 -20.13 -9.95
C MET A 170 -20.85 -20.35 -11.19
N THR A 171 -20.19 -19.29 -11.67
CA THR A 171 -19.28 -19.35 -12.82
C THR A 171 -17.80 -19.49 -12.44
N GLY A 172 -17.49 -19.78 -11.16
CA GLY A 172 -16.12 -19.98 -10.70
C GLY A 172 -15.25 -18.71 -10.68
N LYS A 173 -15.83 -17.53 -10.91
CA LYS A 173 -15.16 -16.23 -10.93
C LYS A 173 -14.91 -15.66 -9.53
N ALA A 174 -15.64 -16.14 -8.54
CA ALA A 174 -15.53 -15.72 -7.14
C ALA A 174 -15.69 -16.93 -6.21
N ARG A 175 -15.10 -16.84 -5.01
CA ARG A 175 -15.31 -17.79 -3.92
C ARG A 175 -16.29 -17.21 -2.91
N ARG A 176 -17.19 -18.03 -2.37
CA ARG A 176 -18.06 -17.62 -1.25
C ARG A 176 -17.25 -17.40 0.01
N ILE A 177 -17.54 -16.32 0.73
CA ILE A 177 -16.90 -15.98 2.00
C ILE A 177 -17.95 -15.62 3.06
N THR A 178 -17.58 -15.69 4.33
CA THR A 178 -18.46 -15.22 5.42
C THR A 178 -18.36 -13.71 5.57
N LYS A 179 -19.22 -13.13 6.42
CA LYS A 179 -19.12 -11.72 6.80
C LYS A 179 -17.80 -11.44 7.53
N GLU A 180 -17.41 -12.33 8.44
CA GLU A 180 -16.20 -12.19 9.25
C GLU A 180 -14.95 -12.22 8.37
N GLU A 181 -14.89 -13.15 7.41
CA GLU A 181 -13.80 -13.21 6.42
C GLU A 181 -13.77 -11.95 5.54
N ALA A 182 -14.93 -11.39 5.18
CA ALA A 182 -14.97 -10.12 4.45
C ALA A 182 -14.43 -8.95 5.30
N GLU A 183 -14.73 -8.91 6.59
CA GLU A 183 -14.20 -7.91 7.54
C GLU A 183 -12.68 -8.04 7.68
N GLU A 184 -12.15 -9.27 7.74
CA GLU A 184 -10.71 -9.53 7.75
C GLU A 184 -10.03 -9.02 6.47
N ILE A 185 -10.61 -9.25 5.30
CA ILE A 185 -10.10 -8.75 4.02
C ILE A 185 -10.06 -7.21 4.01
N LEU A 186 -11.12 -6.56 4.50
CA LEU A 186 -11.17 -5.09 4.60
C LEU A 186 -10.11 -4.56 5.55
N LEU A 187 -9.92 -5.16 6.71
CA LEU A 187 -8.89 -4.77 7.67
C LEU A 187 -7.49 -4.94 7.08
N GLN A 188 -7.23 -6.03 6.35
CA GLN A 188 -5.95 -6.24 5.66
C GLN A 188 -5.74 -5.21 4.54
N ALA A 189 -6.79 -4.83 3.82
CA ALA A 189 -6.72 -3.75 2.84
C ALA A 189 -6.40 -2.39 3.50
N GLU A 190 -6.98 -2.10 4.65
CA GLU A 190 -6.69 -0.88 5.44
C GLU A 190 -5.22 -0.84 5.89
N LYS A 191 -4.69 -1.95 6.41
CA LYS A 191 -3.27 -2.09 6.77
C LYS A 191 -2.33 -1.85 5.59
N LYS A 192 -2.75 -2.24 4.38
CA LYS A 192 -2.03 -1.97 3.12
C LYS A 192 -2.18 -0.52 2.61
N GLY A 193 -2.96 0.32 3.30
CA GLY A 193 -3.26 1.70 2.88
C GLY A 193 -4.22 1.79 1.70
N TYR A 194 -5.02 0.76 1.44
CA TYR A 194 -5.99 0.76 0.34
C TYR A 194 -7.26 1.53 0.74
N MET A 195 -7.86 2.18 -0.26
CA MET A 195 -9.09 2.95 -0.08
C MET A 195 -10.31 2.12 -0.47
N HIS A 196 -11.30 2.09 0.41
CA HIS A 196 -12.57 1.42 0.18
C HIS A 196 -13.46 2.20 -0.78
N GLN A 197 -14.07 1.51 -1.72
CA GLN A 197 -15.09 2.06 -2.61
C GLN A 197 -16.27 1.12 -2.75
N VAL A 198 -17.45 1.67 -3.01
CA VAL A 198 -18.65 0.90 -3.35
C VAL A 198 -19.27 1.41 -4.63
N THR A 199 -20.02 0.54 -5.30
CA THR A 199 -20.81 0.89 -6.49
C THR A 199 -21.95 1.83 -6.11
N ASN A 200 -22.23 2.88 -6.90
CA ASN A 200 -23.18 3.94 -6.54
C ASN A 200 -24.25 4.22 -7.62
N MET A 201 -24.51 3.26 -8.51
CA MET A 201 -25.44 3.45 -9.65
C MET A 201 -26.85 2.91 -9.42
N ASP A 202 -27.06 2.13 -8.35
CA ASP A 202 -28.32 1.45 -8.06
C ASP A 202 -29.16 2.16 -6.99
N GLY A 203 -28.83 3.41 -6.70
CA GLY A 203 -29.40 4.19 -5.61
C GLY A 203 -28.80 3.84 -4.25
N THR A 204 -29.30 4.48 -3.19
CA THR A 204 -28.70 4.42 -1.85
C THR A 204 -28.95 3.12 -1.09
N ASN A 205 -29.81 2.23 -1.61
CA ASN A 205 -30.21 0.99 -0.95
C ASN A 205 -29.71 -0.26 -1.69
N LYS A 206 -28.73 -0.14 -2.59
CA LYS A 206 -28.14 -1.31 -3.26
C LYS A 206 -26.71 -1.01 -3.71
N ILE A 207 -25.80 -1.91 -3.34
CA ILE A 207 -24.47 -2.01 -3.93
C ILE A 207 -24.28 -3.46 -4.39
N TRP A 208 -23.33 -3.70 -5.28
CA TRP A 208 -23.00 -5.06 -5.72
C TRP A 208 -21.51 -5.36 -5.62
N ALA A 209 -20.67 -4.37 -5.33
CA ALA A 209 -19.26 -4.58 -5.01
C ALA A 209 -18.74 -3.60 -3.95
N ILE A 210 -17.79 -4.09 -3.16
CA ILE A 210 -16.86 -3.31 -2.35
C ILE A 210 -15.45 -3.54 -2.93
N CYS A 211 -14.77 -2.46 -3.28
CA CYS A 211 -13.44 -2.49 -3.89
C CYS A 211 -12.38 -1.95 -2.93
N ASN A 212 -11.25 -2.65 -2.84
CA ASN A 212 -10.08 -2.27 -2.04
C ASN A 212 -8.97 -1.70 -2.95
N CYS A 213 -8.96 -0.37 -3.08
CA CYS A 213 -8.28 0.31 -4.17
C CYS A 213 -6.93 0.90 -3.77
N GLN A 214 -5.87 0.49 -4.46
CA GLN A 214 -4.59 1.19 -4.48
C GLN A 214 -4.61 2.28 -5.54
N ARG A 215 -3.92 3.40 -5.25
CA ARG A 215 -3.77 4.58 -6.11
C ARG A 215 -3.47 4.22 -7.56
N ASP A 216 -2.35 3.54 -7.79
CA ASP A 216 -1.78 3.36 -9.13
C ASP A 216 -2.46 2.28 -9.98
N VAL A 217 -3.52 1.68 -9.43
CA VAL A 217 -4.21 0.55 -10.07
C VAL A 217 -5.67 0.86 -10.38
N CYS A 218 -6.35 1.54 -9.47
CA CYS A 218 -7.81 1.62 -9.51
C CYS A 218 -8.32 2.40 -10.73
N LEU A 219 -9.13 1.73 -11.57
CA LEU A 219 -9.74 2.38 -12.74
C LEU A 219 -10.81 3.40 -12.35
N ALA A 220 -11.43 3.25 -11.18
CA ALA A 220 -12.42 4.19 -10.66
C ALA A 220 -11.78 5.45 -10.07
N LEU A 221 -10.78 5.34 -9.17
CA LEU A 221 -10.07 6.51 -8.62
C LEU A 221 -9.37 7.29 -9.72
N ARG A 222 -8.82 6.59 -10.71
CA ARG A 222 -8.26 7.21 -11.91
C ARG A 222 -9.25 8.16 -12.58
N THR A 223 -10.54 7.88 -12.62
CA THR A 223 -11.50 8.82 -13.26
C THR A 223 -11.52 10.17 -12.55
N SER A 224 -11.37 10.20 -11.23
CA SER A 224 -11.26 11.46 -10.47
C SER A 224 -9.90 12.13 -10.67
N GLN A 225 -8.81 11.36 -10.71
CA GLN A 225 -7.44 11.88 -10.78
C GLN A 225 -7.02 12.29 -12.19
N TYR A 226 -7.31 11.46 -13.19
CA TYR A 226 -7.01 11.73 -14.60
C TYR A 226 -7.79 12.94 -15.11
N PHE A 227 -9.09 13.03 -14.83
CA PHE A 227 -9.90 14.15 -15.30
C PHE A 227 -9.91 15.34 -14.33
N ASN A 228 -9.20 15.26 -13.20
CA ASN A 228 -9.21 16.22 -12.10
C ASN A 228 -10.64 16.61 -11.62
N THR A 229 -11.57 15.66 -11.65
CA THR A 229 -12.97 15.89 -11.25
C THR A 229 -13.33 15.03 -10.04
N PRO A 230 -13.27 15.58 -8.81
CA PRO A 230 -13.47 14.78 -7.60
C PRO A 230 -14.89 14.20 -7.50
N ASN A 231 -15.87 14.73 -8.24
CA ASN A 231 -17.25 14.24 -8.24
C ASN A 231 -17.42 12.85 -8.86
N MET A 232 -16.41 12.31 -9.57
CA MET A 232 -16.46 10.97 -10.16
C MET A 232 -16.41 9.83 -9.14
N SER A 233 -15.74 10.03 -8.01
CA SER A 233 -15.60 9.02 -6.96
C SER A 233 -15.67 9.60 -5.54
N ARG A 234 -16.25 10.80 -5.38
CA ARG A 234 -16.26 11.56 -4.12
C ARG A 234 -16.83 10.77 -2.95
N SER A 235 -16.24 10.95 -1.76
CA SER A 235 -16.87 10.56 -0.49
C SER A 235 -17.86 11.63 0.01
N ASN A 236 -18.76 11.26 0.91
CA ASN A 236 -19.56 12.22 1.69
C ASN A 236 -18.74 12.96 2.76
N TYR A 237 -17.50 12.52 2.98
CA TYR A 237 -16.55 13.14 3.89
C TYR A 237 -15.48 13.90 3.12
N ILE A 238 -15.07 15.04 3.66
CA ILE A 238 -14.00 15.89 3.10
C ILE A 238 -12.86 15.89 4.12
N ALA A 239 -11.63 15.69 3.64
CA ALA A 239 -10.45 15.80 4.48
C ALA A 239 -10.27 17.25 4.93
N THR A 240 -10.15 17.46 6.23
CA THR A 240 -9.85 18.77 6.81
C THR A 240 -8.68 18.62 7.78
N VAL A 241 -7.82 19.64 7.82
CA VAL A 241 -6.70 19.68 8.76
C VAL A 241 -7.14 20.50 9.97
N ASP A 242 -7.13 19.88 11.14
CA ASP A 242 -7.28 20.55 12.43
C ASP A 242 -5.90 21.01 12.92
N PRO A 243 -5.60 22.32 12.96
CA PRO A 243 -4.30 22.85 13.35
C PRO A 243 -3.86 22.47 14.77
N GLU A 244 -4.79 22.25 15.68
CA GLU A 244 -4.48 21.92 17.07
C GLU A 244 -4.07 20.45 17.23
N LYS A 245 -4.59 19.58 16.36
CA LYS A 245 -4.35 18.14 16.38
C LYS A 245 -3.23 17.70 15.46
N CYS A 246 -3.07 18.36 14.32
CA CYS A 246 -2.11 17.95 13.30
C CYS A 246 -0.67 18.24 13.75
N ALA A 247 0.19 17.22 13.67
CA ALA A 247 1.62 17.34 13.95
C ALA A 247 2.47 17.67 12.70
N ALA A 248 1.84 17.85 11.53
CA ALA A 248 2.50 18.04 10.24
C ALA A 248 3.57 16.95 9.94
N CYS A 249 3.26 15.69 10.24
CA CYS A 249 4.20 14.57 10.06
C CYS A 249 4.23 13.96 8.66
N GLY A 250 3.22 14.22 7.82
CA GLY A 250 3.15 13.71 6.45
C GLY A 250 2.52 12.33 6.27
N GLN A 251 2.27 11.57 7.34
CA GLN A 251 1.76 10.19 7.22
C GLN A 251 0.44 10.07 6.47
N CYS A 252 -0.48 11.03 6.66
CA CYS A 252 -1.75 11.05 5.93
C CYS A 252 -1.57 11.32 4.43
N VAL A 253 -0.54 12.07 4.03
CA VAL A 253 -0.29 12.44 2.63
C VAL A 253 0.37 11.29 1.89
N GLU A 254 1.33 10.62 2.53
CA GLU A 254 2.02 9.44 2.01
C GLU A 254 1.04 8.27 1.77
N THR A 255 0.00 8.16 2.58
CA THR A 255 -0.98 7.08 2.50
C THR A 255 -2.15 7.39 1.55
N CYS A 256 -2.53 8.67 1.36
CA CYS A 256 -3.78 9.03 0.70
C CYS A 256 -3.81 8.67 -0.80
N PRO A 257 -4.64 7.69 -1.23
CA PRO A 257 -4.67 7.29 -2.64
C PRO A 257 -5.25 8.35 -3.59
N ALA A 258 -5.99 9.32 -3.06
CA ALA A 258 -6.71 10.32 -3.84
C ALA A 258 -6.02 11.70 -3.90
N ASN A 259 -4.85 11.88 -3.27
CA ASN A 259 -4.22 13.20 -3.08
C ASN A 259 -5.15 14.23 -2.41
N ALA A 260 -5.96 13.79 -1.44
CA ALA A 260 -6.94 14.67 -0.78
C ALA A 260 -6.29 15.63 0.23
N VAL A 261 -5.04 15.38 0.63
CA VAL A 261 -4.28 16.17 1.58
C VAL A 261 -2.85 16.32 1.09
N ARG A 262 -2.27 17.50 1.31
CA ARG A 262 -0.87 17.81 1.04
C ARG A 262 -0.22 18.39 2.28
N LEU A 263 1.05 18.07 2.48
CA LEU A 263 1.82 18.52 3.62
C LEU A 263 2.33 19.93 3.34
N GLY A 264 2.04 20.87 4.23
CA GLY A 264 2.58 22.22 4.15
C GLY A 264 3.39 22.57 5.39
N GLN A 265 3.75 23.84 5.49
CA GLN A 265 4.54 24.36 6.60
C GLN A 265 3.79 24.23 7.92
N GLN A 266 4.55 24.24 9.02
CA GLN A 266 4.06 24.11 10.39
C GLN A 266 2.84 25.03 10.64
N LEU A 267 1.75 24.42 11.11
CA LEU A 267 0.44 25.07 11.29
C LEU A 267 0.45 26.21 12.34
N ALA A 268 1.49 26.28 13.16
CA ALA A 268 1.72 27.30 14.19
C ALA A 268 2.62 28.46 13.70
N THR A 269 2.65 28.73 12.40
CA THR A 269 3.32 29.92 11.83
C THR A 269 2.64 31.21 12.30
N LYS A 270 3.42 32.28 12.50
CA LYS A 270 2.90 33.62 12.85
C LYS A 270 1.99 34.19 11.76
N GLU A 271 2.29 33.88 10.51
CA GLU A 271 1.52 34.25 9.33
C GLU A 271 0.91 32.98 8.72
N PRO A 272 -0.40 32.74 8.90
CA PRO A 272 -1.06 31.58 8.32
C PRO A 272 -0.88 31.55 6.79
N ILE A 273 -0.47 30.40 6.27
CA ILE A 273 -0.35 30.19 4.82
C ILE A 273 -1.73 29.84 4.28
N GLU A 274 -2.21 30.64 3.32
CA GLU A 274 -3.37 30.28 2.52
C GLU A 274 -2.95 29.34 1.39
N TYR A 275 -3.50 28.13 1.40
CA TYR A 275 -3.27 27.15 0.34
C TYR A 275 -4.27 27.35 -0.81
N PRO A 276 -3.83 27.19 -2.07
CA PRO A 276 -4.73 27.35 -3.21
C PRO A 276 -5.82 26.28 -3.19
N LEU A 277 -7.06 26.70 -3.43
CA LEU A 277 -8.14 25.77 -3.70
C LEU A 277 -8.00 25.21 -5.11
N THR A 278 -8.19 23.90 -5.25
CA THR A 278 -8.28 23.28 -6.58
C THR A 278 -9.58 23.72 -7.24
N PRO A 279 -9.55 24.34 -8.44
CA PRO A 279 -10.77 24.70 -9.16
C PRO A 279 -11.57 23.44 -9.46
N LEU A 280 -12.89 23.56 -9.56
CA LEU A 280 -13.76 22.42 -9.82
C LEU A 280 -14.40 22.54 -11.22
N PRO A 281 -14.89 21.43 -11.79
CA PRO A 281 -15.55 21.48 -13.09
C PRO A 281 -16.90 22.19 -13.10
N ASP A 282 -17.51 22.44 -11.93
CA ASP A 282 -18.82 23.08 -11.80
C ASP A 282 -18.77 24.60 -11.97
N ASP A 283 -17.61 25.23 -11.78
CA ASP A 283 -17.42 26.67 -11.85
C ASP A 283 -16.46 27.15 -12.96
N HIS A 284 -15.89 26.23 -13.76
CA HIS A 284 -14.91 26.56 -14.81
C HIS A 284 -15.12 25.78 -16.11
N ASN A 285 -14.60 26.31 -17.22
CA ASN A 285 -14.41 25.51 -18.43
C ASN A 285 -13.45 24.37 -18.13
N TRP A 286 -13.86 23.16 -18.51
CA TRP A 286 -13.15 21.94 -18.20
C TRP A 286 -12.91 21.12 -19.46
N GLY A 287 -11.65 20.83 -19.76
CA GLY A 287 -11.23 20.10 -20.94
C GLY A 287 -9.85 19.47 -20.77
N PRO A 288 -9.25 18.96 -21.86
CA PRO A 288 -7.97 18.27 -21.84
C PRO A 288 -6.82 19.03 -21.15
N GLU A 289 -6.85 20.36 -21.15
CA GLU A 289 -5.88 21.22 -20.44
C GLU A 289 -5.95 21.12 -18.91
N ARG A 290 -7.06 20.61 -18.37
CA ARG A 290 -7.26 20.34 -16.95
C ARG A 290 -7.02 18.88 -16.60
N TYR A 291 -6.84 18.00 -17.57
CA TYR A 291 -6.61 16.58 -17.31
C TYR A 291 -5.17 16.36 -16.83
N ASN A 292 -4.97 15.28 -16.09
CA ASN A 292 -3.68 14.83 -15.61
C ASN A 292 -3.41 13.39 -16.11
N PRO A 293 -2.91 13.23 -17.36
CA PRO A 293 -2.55 11.91 -17.88
C PRO A 293 -1.48 11.20 -17.04
N ASP A 294 -0.59 11.97 -16.42
CA ASP A 294 0.55 11.49 -15.64
C ASP A 294 0.24 11.37 -14.13
N PHE A 295 -1.04 11.30 -13.73
CA PHE A 295 -1.48 11.30 -12.33
C PHE A 295 -0.84 10.22 -11.43
N ARG A 296 -0.30 9.16 -12.04
CA ARG A 296 0.43 8.08 -11.36
C ARG A 296 1.86 8.49 -10.96
N GLU A 297 2.47 9.37 -11.75
CA GLU A 297 3.89 9.71 -11.65
C GLU A 297 4.12 11.10 -11.05
N ASN A 298 3.21 12.06 -11.26
CA ASN A 298 3.38 13.47 -10.88
C ASN A 298 2.72 13.87 -9.55
N PHE A 299 2.67 12.93 -8.59
CA PHE A 299 1.97 13.14 -7.33
C PHE A 299 2.73 14.13 -6.42
N GLU A 300 2.10 15.25 -6.12
CA GLU A 300 2.63 16.24 -5.18
C GLU A 300 2.11 15.96 -3.77
N ASN A 301 3.02 15.57 -2.87
CA ASN A 301 2.72 15.32 -1.45
C ASN A 301 2.93 16.54 -0.57
N VAL A 302 3.61 17.57 -1.07
CA VAL A 302 4.00 18.76 -0.33
C VAL A 302 3.56 20.01 -1.08
N TYR A 303 3.27 21.07 -0.35
CA TYR A 303 3.20 22.43 -0.90
C TYR A 303 4.62 23.01 -1.01
N ASP A 304 4.78 24.05 -1.85
CA ASP A 304 6.06 24.72 -2.08
C ASP A 304 6.71 25.29 -0.81
N CYS A 305 5.90 25.57 0.22
CA CYS A 305 6.40 26.02 1.52
C CYS A 305 7.15 24.92 2.32
N GLY A 306 7.11 23.67 1.86
CA GLY A 306 7.82 22.54 2.46
C GLY A 306 7.23 22.03 3.77
N THR A 307 8.02 21.25 4.50
CA THR A 307 7.67 20.68 5.82
C THR A 307 8.71 21.08 6.87
N SER A 308 8.59 20.57 8.10
CA SER A 308 9.53 20.85 9.18
C SER A 308 10.98 20.50 8.81
N PRO A 309 11.96 21.34 9.17
CA PRO A 309 13.36 21.09 8.87
C PRO A 309 13.89 19.80 9.50
N CYS A 310 13.46 19.44 10.72
CA CYS A 310 13.91 18.20 11.37
C CYS A 310 13.56 16.92 10.59
N LYS A 311 12.38 16.85 9.94
CA LYS A 311 12.02 15.75 9.03
C LYS A 311 12.80 15.84 7.71
N THR A 312 12.95 17.03 7.14
CA THR A 312 13.67 17.23 5.88
C THR A 312 15.15 16.85 5.99
N THR A 313 15.81 17.20 7.09
CA THR A 313 17.23 16.93 7.31
C THR A 313 17.51 15.49 7.76
N CYS A 314 16.53 14.83 8.38
CA CYS A 314 16.64 13.40 8.68
C CYS A 314 16.74 12.59 7.38
N PRO A 315 17.81 11.80 7.14
CA PRO A 315 17.95 11.02 5.91
C PRO A 315 16.85 9.96 5.70
N ALA A 316 16.22 9.51 6.78
CA ALA A 316 15.09 8.58 6.74
C ALA A 316 13.73 9.30 6.69
N HIS A 317 13.69 10.63 6.81
CA HIS A 317 12.46 11.43 6.82
C HIS A 317 11.39 10.97 7.83
N ILE A 318 11.85 10.44 8.98
CA ILE A 318 10.97 9.96 10.05
C ILE A 318 10.04 11.08 10.55
N ALA A 319 8.87 10.70 11.05
CA ALA A 319 7.84 11.61 11.54
C ALA A 319 8.17 12.27 12.90
N VAL A 320 9.25 13.07 12.97
CA VAL A 320 9.83 13.63 14.21
C VAL A 320 8.80 14.28 15.14
N GLN A 321 8.02 15.22 14.62
CA GLN A 321 7.08 15.98 15.44
C GLN A 321 5.95 15.11 15.99
N ALA A 322 5.54 14.09 15.21
CA ALA A 322 4.46 13.20 15.64
C ALA A 322 4.92 12.21 16.70
N TYR A 323 6.09 11.58 16.56
CA TYR A 323 6.54 10.64 17.61
C TYR A 323 6.87 11.39 18.91
N ILE A 324 7.40 12.61 18.85
CA ILE A 324 7.61 13.45 20.05
C ILE A 324 6.27 13.80 20.70
N ARG A 325 5.25 14.13 19.90
CA ARG A 325 3.90 14.40 20.43
C ARG A 325 3.27 13.16 21.07
N LEU A 326 3.44 11.98 20.48
CA LEU A 326 2.99 10.71 21.06
C LEU A 326 3.72 10.41 22.37
N ALA A 327 5.04 10.61 22.41
CA ALA A 327 5.84 10.46 23.61
C ALA A 327 5.42 11.43 24.72
N ALA A 328 5.11 12.68 24.40
CA ALA A 328 4.58 13.67 25.35
C ALA A 328 3.20 13.26 25.93
N GLN A 329 2.46 12.40 25.23
CA GLN A 329 1.18 11.83 25.69
C GLN A 329 1.36 10.49 26.42
N GLY A 330 2.60 10.00 26.60
CA GLY A 330 2.90 8.70 27.18
C GLY A 330 2.65 7.50 26.25
N LYS A 331 2.39 7.75 24.97
CA LYS A 331 2.10 6.73 23.94
C LYS A 331 3.39 6.24 23.28
N TYR A 332 4.25 5.60 24.07
CA TYR A 332 5.60 5.22 23.61
C TYR A 332 5.60 4.12 22.56
N LEU A 333 4.68 3.15 22.64
CA LEU A 333 4.59 2.07 21.65
C LEU A 333 4.08 2.60 20.30
N ASP A 334 3.05 3.44 20.29
CA ASP A 334 2.59 4.13 19.07
C ASP A 334 3.71 4.98 18.44
N ALA A 335 4.53 5.63 19.28
CA ALA A 335 5.68 6.41 18.83
C ALA A 335 6.77 5.53 18.21
N LEU A 336 7.03 4.35 18.80
CA LEU A 336 7.98 3.36 18.27
C LEU A 336 7.51 2.81 16.93
N GLU A 337 6.26 2.37 16.83
CA GLU A 337 5.65 1.92 15.59
C GLU A 337 5.75 2.99 14.50
N LEU A 338 5.46 4.25 14.85
CA LEU A 338 5.57 5.36 13.91
C LEU A 338 7.01 5.57 13.40
N ILE A 339 8.03 5.48 14.27
CA ILE A 339 9.43 5.58 13.83
C ILE A 339 9.81 4.42 12.91
N LYS A 340 9.33 3.21 13.22
CA LYS A 340 9.68 1.98 12.49
C LYS A 340 9.10 1.88 11.09
N LYS A 341 8.15 2.75 10.74
CA LYS A 341 7.70 2.91 9.34
C LYS A 341 8.85 3.28 8.42
N GLU A 342 9.69 4.24 8.82
CA GLU A 342 10.79 4.74 7.97
C GLU A 342 12.19 4.37 8.46
N ASN A 343 12.35 3.95 9.71
CA ASN A 343 13.64 3.52 10.25
C ASN A 343 13.54 2.15 10.96
N PRO A 344 14.08 1.07 10.37
CA PRO A 344 14.04 -0.25 10.99
C PRO A 344 14.93 -0.40 12.22
N PHE A 345 15.88 0.54 12.45
CA PHE A 345 16.89 0.44 13.52
C PHE A 345 16.89 1.67 14.45
N PRO A 346 15.76 2.00 15.09
CA PRO A 346 15.67 3.20 15.91
C PRO A 346 16.60 3.19 17.13
N ALA A 347 16.88 2.02 17.73
CA ALA A 347 17.72 1.92 18.93
C ALA A 347 19.20 2.11 18.60
N ILE A 348 19.64 1.59 17.45
CA ILE A 348 20.99 1.85 16.91
C ILE A 348 21.11 3.33 16.54
N CYS A 349 20.18 3.86 15.75
CA CYS A 349 20.21 5.27 15.36
C CYS A 349 20.10 6.23 16.55
N GLY A 350 19.48 5.87 17.67
CA GLY A 350 19.44 6.70 18.88
C GLY A 350 20.77 6.75 19.65
N ARG A 351 21.81 6.04 19.19
CA ARG A 351 23.13 6.00 19.84
C ARG A 351 24.24 6.58 18.97
N ILE A 352 24.13 6.40 17.65
CA ILE A 352 25.22 6.73 16.72
C ILE A 352 24.88 7.80 15.68
N CYS A 353 23.61 8.22 15.60
CA CYS A 353 23.19 9.25 14.65
C CYS A 353 23.93 10.57 14.94
N PRO A 354 24.38 11.31 13.90
CA PRO A 354 24.94 12.65 14.07
C PRO A 354 23.88 13.73 14.35
N HIS A 355 22.60 13.34 14.50
CA HIS A 355 21.47 14.18 14.91
C HIS A 355 21.34 15.51 14.14
N ASP A 356 21.51 15.48 12.81
CA ASP A 356 21.37 16.68 11.95
C ASP A 356 19.98 17.34 12.07
N CYS A 357 18.96 16.56 12.46
CA CYS A 357 17.62 17.05 12.75
C CYS A 357 17.55 18.03 13.94
N GLU A 358 18.51 17.96 14.87
CA GLU A 358 18.65 18.90 15.99
C GLU A 358 19.36 20.18 15.55
N THR A 359 20.31 20.09 14.62
CA THR A 359 21.03 21.25 14.07
C THR A 359 20.08 22.23 13.38
N GLU A 360 19.13 21.71 12.60
CA GLU A 360 18.13 22.53 11.88
C GLU A 360 16.82 22.71 12.67
N CYS A 361 16.83 22.41 13.97
CA CYS A 361 15.63 22.57 14.80
C CYS A 361 15.26 24.06 14.92
N THR A 362 14.05 24.44 14.52
CA THR A 362 13.57 25.84 14.60
C THR A 362 13.56 26.39 16.03
N ARG A 363 13.56 25.51 17.04
CA ARG A 363 13.65 25.92 18.45
C ARG A 363 14.99 26.58 18.80
N CYS A 364 16.06 26.30 18.06
CA CYS A 364 17.36 26.96 18.20
C CYS A 364 17.29 28.49 18.00
N GLU A 365 16.26 29.01 17.33
CA GLU A 365 16.04 30.45 17.19
C GLU A 365 15.53 31.11 18.49
N ILE A 366 15.10 30.31 19.47
CA ILE A 366 14.55 30.75 20.74
C ILE A 366 15.53 30.42 21.87
N ASP A 367 15.88 29.15 22.03
CA ASP A 367 16.80 28.67 23.06
C ASP A 367 17.75 27.58 22.52
N GLU A 368 17.39 26.31 22.61
CA GLU A 368 18.19 25.18 22.19
C GLU A 368 17.34 24.14 21.45
N ALA A 369 17.99 23.23 20.73
CA ALA A 369 17.30 22.18 20.01
C ALA A 369 16.48 21.32 20.98
N VAL A 370 15.36 20.77 20.47
CA VAL A 370 14.73 19.66 21.17
C VAL A 370 15.69 18.47 21.15
N ALA A 371 15.80 17.74 22.25
CA ALA A 371 16.60 16.52 22.36
C ALA A 371 15.94 15.36 21.60
N ILE A 372 15.82 15.51 20.28
CA ILE A 372 15.14 14.63 19.33
C ILE A 372 15.74 13.22 19.40
N ASP A 373 17.06 13.12 19.45
CA ASP A 373 17.79 11.85 19.45
C ASP A 373 17.65 11.10 20.78
N GLU A 374 17.77 11.80 21.92
CA GLU A 374 17.57 11.22 23.25
C GLU A 374 16.13 10.75 23.47
N ILE A 375 15.14 11.52 22.97
CA ILE A 375 13.73 11.07 22.99
C ILE A 375 13.56 9.81 22.13
N LYS A 376 14.16 9.77 20.94
CA LYS A 376 14.12 8.59 20.05
C LYS A 376 14.78 7.39 20.72
N LYS A 377 15.94 7.56 21.34
CA LYS A 377 16.65 6.53 22.11
C LYS A 377 15.79 5.98 23.24
N PHE A 378 15.19 6.85 24.05
CA PHE A 378 14.29 6.44 25.13
C PHE A 378 13.08 5.63 24.65
N ILE A 379 12.49 6.03 23.52
CA ILE A 379 11.37 5.30 22.89
C ILE A 379 11.86 3.94 22.37
N ALA A 380 12.97 3.93 21.64
CA ALA A 380 13.53 2.73 21.03
C ALA A 380 14.04 1.71 22.05
N ASP A 381 14.53 2.16 23.21
CA ASP A 381 14.95 1.26 24.29
C ASP A 381 13.80 0.39 24.82
N LYS A 382 12.53 0.74 24.56
CA LYS A 382 11.39 -0.14 24.85
C LYS A 382 11.41 -1.42 24.01
N GLU A 383 12.00 -1.37 22.82
CA GLU A 383 12.11 -2.53 21.94
C GLU A 383 13.10 -3.59 22.43
N LEU A 384 14.07 -3.17 23.24
CA LEU A 384 15.10 -4.05 23.79
C LEU A 384 14.50 -5.07 24.76
N ASN A 385 13.39 -4.74 25.41
CA ASN A 385 12.60 -5.70 26.20
C ASN A 385 11.70 -6.52 25.27
N GLU A 386 11.86 -7.84 25.30
CA GLU A 386 11.06 -8.80 24.53
C GLU A 386 9.54 -8.61 24.72
N GLU A 387 9.08 -8.23 25.92
CA GLU A 387 7.65 -8.03 26.21
C GLU A 387 7.04 -6.81 25.48
N THR A 388 7.87 -5.82 25.14
CA THR A 388 7.44 -4.56 24.52
C THR A 388 8.04 -4.38 23.12
N ARG A 389 8.70 -5.41 22.59
CA ARG A 389 9.30 -5.40 21.27
C ARG A 389 8.23 -5.28 20.19
N PHE A 390 8.46 -4.38 19.25
CA PHE A 390 7.56 -4.18 18.12
C PHE A 390 8.06 -4.92 16.90
N VAL A 391 7.33 -5.95 16.49
CA VAL A 391 7.56 -6.69 15.24
C VAL A 391 6.44 -6.35 14.28
N GLN A 392 6.80 -5.84 13.10
CA GLN A 392 5.82 -5.45 12.08
C GLN A 392 5.08 -6.69 11.55
N GLU A 393 3.79 -6.56 11.26
CA GLU A 393 3.06 -7.63 10.58
C GLU A 393 3.45 -7.71 9.10
N LYS A 394 3.43 -8.92 8.53
CA LYS A 394 3.63 -9.11 7.09
C LYS A 394 2.43 -8.60 6.30
N LEU A 395 2.68 -7.75 5.32
CA LEU A 395 1.64 -7.12 4.51
C LEU A 395 1.10 -8.03 3.41
N TYR A 396 1.95 -8.85 2.80
CA TYR A 396 1.58 -9.73 1.68
C TYR A 396 2.06 -11.16 1.91
N ASP A 397 1.57 -12.09 1.10
CA ASP A 397 2.00 -13.48 1.10
C ASP A 397 2.92 -13.75 -0.10
N PHE A 398 4.17 -13.31 0.00
CA PHE A 398 5.21 -13.51 -1.02
C PHE A 398 6.27 -14.52 -0.60
N ASN A 399 5.94 -15.39 0.35
CA ASN A 399 6.88 -16.37 0.94
C ASN A 399 7.37 -17.43 -0.07
N HIS A 400 6.82 -17.47 -1.28
CA HIS A 400 7.25 -18.32 -2.38
C HIS A 400 8.28 -17.63 -3.30
N ILE A 401 8.54 -16.33 -3.11
CA ILE A 401 9.51 -15.55 -3.87
C ILE A 401 10.76 -15.34 -3.01
N LYS A 402 11.81 -16.11 -3.31
CA LYS A 402 13.10 -16.05 -2.62
C LYS A 402 13.92 -14.83 -3.04
N ILE A 403 14.41 -14.05 -2.08
CA ILE A 403 15.29 -12.90 -2.28
C ILE A 403 16.59 -13.10 -1.49
N ALA A 404 17.74 -12.91 -2.16
CA ALA A 404 19.05 -12.99 -1.55
C ALA A 404 19.59 -11.59 -1.22
N VAL A 405 19.92 -11.36 0.04
CA VAL A 405 20.60 -10.15 0.50
C VAL A 405 22.04 -10.52 0.85
N ILE A 406 23.02 -9.83 0.28
CA ILE A 406 24.43 -10.20 0.35
C ILE A 406 25.16 -9.15 1.20
N GLY A 407 25.47 -9.50 2.44
CA GLY A 407 26.03 -8.64 3.49
C GLY A 407 24.98 -8.25 4.52
N SER A 408 25.32 -8.40 5.80
CA SER A 408 24.45 -8.11 6.95
C SER A 408 24.75 -6.76 7.63
N GLY A 409 25.32 -5.81 6.89
CA GLY A 409 25.46 -4.43 7.37
C GLY A 409 24.12 -3.69 7.40
N PRO A 410 24.08 -2.42 7.87
CA PRO A 410 22.85 -1.64 7.99
C PRO A 410 21.98 -1.60 6.72
N ALA A 411 22.63 -1.47 5.54
CA ALA A 411 21.92 -1.46 4.26
C ALA A 411 21.25 -2.81 3.94
N GLY A 412 21.98 -3.92 4.15
CA GLY A 412 21.45 -5.27 3.91
C GLY A 412 20.34 -5.61 4.87
N LEU A 413 20.52 -5.35 6.16
CA LEU A 413 19.50 -5.58 7.18
C LEU A 413 18.26 -4.69 6.93
N SER A 414 18.42 -3.42 6.55
CA SER A 414 17.29 -2.55 6.20
C SER A 414 16.51 -3.08 4.99
N CYS A 415 17.23 -3.52 3.94
CA CYS A 415 16.61 -4.16 2.78
C CYS A 415 15.85 -5.44 3.18
N ALA A 416 16.47 -6.30 4.00
CA ALA A 416 15.86 -7.53 4.47
C ALA A 416 14.60 -7.27 5.31
N TYR A 417 14.63 -6.27 6.20
CA TYR A 417 13.48 -5.86 7.01
C TYR A 417 12.28 -5.48 6.12
N TYR A 418 12.46 -4.56 5.17
CA TYR A 418 11.36 -4.07 4.33
C TYR A 418 10.84 -5.10 3.32
N LEU A 419 11.69 -6.04 2.90
CA LEU A 419 11.28 -7.18 2.08
C LEU A 419 10.50 -8.21 2.90
N ALA A 420 10.96 -8.52 4.11
CA ALA A 420 10.27 -9.45 5.01
C ALA A 420 8.93 -8.90 5.50
N GLU A 421 8.84 -7.60 5.80
CA GLU A 421 7.59 -6.87 6.05
C GLU A 421 6.63 -7.02 4.85
N ARG A 422 7.13 -6.90 3.63
CA ARG A 422 6.34 -7.13 2.42
C ARG A 422 6.01 -8.60 2.20
N GLY A 423 6.50 -9.51 3.04
CA GLY A 423 6.17 -10.93 3.01
C GLY A 423 7.03 -11.80 2.10
N TYR A 424 8.12 -11.27 1.53
CA TYR A 424 9.06 -12.06 0.74
C TYR A 424 9.83 -13.07 1.62
N ASP A 425 10.27 -14.18 1.02
CA ASP A 425 11.19 -15.11 1.65
C ASP A 425 12.63 -14.62 1.48
N VAL A 426 13.24 -14.13 2.56
CA VAL A 426 14.51 -13.39 2.52
C VAL A 426 15.59 -14.18 3.23
N THR A 427 16.70 -14.43 2.52
CA THR A 427 17.93 -14.97 3.11
C THR A 427 19.04 -13.92 3.04
N VAL A 428 19.65 -13.61 4.18
CA VAL A 428 20.84 -12.77 4.31
C VAL A 428 22.09 -13.66 4.36
N PHE A 429 22.98 -13.48 3.40
CA PHE A 429 24.29 -14.15 3.34
C PHE A 429 25.36 -13.22 3.90
N GLU A 430 26.08 -13.68 4.92
CA GLU A 430 27.12 -12.91 5.60
C GLU A 430 28.43 -13.69 5.60
N LYS A 431 29.52 -13.02 5.24
CA LYS A 431 30.87 -13.58 5.21
C LYS A 431 31.39 -13.87 6.62
N GLU A 432 31.13 -12.97 7.56
CA GLU A 432 31.61 -13.10 8.94
C GLU A 432 30.71 -14.04 9.77
N GLN A 433 31.18 -14.40 10.96
CA GLN A 433 30.43 -15.28 11.89
C GLN A 433 29.36 -14.55 12.70
N LYS A 434 29.35 -13.21 12.67
CA LYS A 434 28.39 -12.37 13.39
C LYS A 434 27.76 -11.36 12.42
N PRO A 435 26.43 -11.13 12.51
CA PRO A 435 25.77 -10.13 11.68
C PRO A 435 26.03 -8.70 12.16
N GLY A 436 25.55 -7.71 11.39
CA GLY A 436 25.55 -6.28 11.74
C GLY A 436 26.64 -5.48 11.03
N GLY A 437 27.55 -6.12 10.31
CA GLY A 437 28.64 -5.47 9.57
C GLY A 437 29.42 -4.50 10.45
N MET A 438 29.61 -3.25 10.00
CA MET A 438 30.38 -2.25 10.76
C MET A 438 29.76 -1.86 12.11
N LEU A 439 28.46 -2.10 12.35
CA LEU A 439 27.85 -1.88 13.66
C LEU A 439 28.47 -2.81 14.72
N THR A 440 28.68 -4.07 14.34
CA THR A 440 29.26 -5.11 15.20
C THR A 440 30.78 -5.06 15.15
N LEU A 441 31.37 -4.87 13.97
CA LEU A 441 32.80 -5.05 13.73
C LEU A 441 33.61 -3.77 13.88
N GLY A 442 33.01 -2.60 13.65
CA GLY A 442 33.72 -1.32 13.61
C GLY A 442 33.46 -0.44 14.82
N ILE A 443 32.19 -0.29 15.22
CA ILE A 443 31.81 0.67 16.27
C ILE A 443 32.10 0.08 17.66
N PRO A 444 32.89 0.77 18.51
CA PRO A 444 33.18 0.30 19.87
C PRO A 444 31.94 0.22 20.78
N SER A 445 31.95 -0.74 21.70
CA SER A 445 30.84 -1.01 22.63
C SER A 445 30.48 0.15 23.56
N PHE A 446 31.41 1.07 23.85
CA PHE A 446 31.11 2.26 24.67
C PHE A 446 30.25 3.29 23.92
N ARG A 447 30.11 3.16 22.60
CA ARG A 447 29.26 4.02 21.76
C ARG A 447 28.01 3.30 21.27
N LEU A 448 28.12 2.02 20.95
CA LEU A 448 27.02 1.17 20.52
C LEU A 448 27.17 -0.21 21.15
N GLU A 449 26.33 -0.50 22.12
CA GLU A 449 26.34 -1.77 22.82
C GLU A 449 25.92 -2.91 21.88
N LYS A 450 26.54 -4.09 22.03
CA LYS A 450 26.37 -5.20 21.08
C LYS A 450 25.02 -5.90 21.24
N ASP A 451 24.51 -5.95 22.47
CA ASP A 451 23.17 -6.43 22.80
C ASP A 451 22.07 -5.61 22.10
N VAL A 452 22.27 -4.30 21.91
CA VAL A 452 21.37 -3.44 21.15
C VAL A 452 21.32 -3.84 19.67
N VAL A 453 22.49 -4.13 19.07
CA VAL A 453 22.58 -4.59 17.68
C VAL A 453 21.94 -5.97 17.53
N GLU A 454 22.19 -6.88 18.47
CA GLU A 454 21.61 -8.23 18.48
C GLU A 454 20.09 -8.18 18.63
N ALA A 455 19.54 -7.33 19.50
CA ALA A 455 18.11 -7.17 19.69
C ALA A 455 17.38 -6.68 18.43
N GLU A 456 17.97 -5.72 17.72
CA GLU A 456 17.45 -5.19 16.46
C GLU A 456 17.52 -6.24 15.32
N ILE A 457 18.54 -7.08 15.31
CA ILE A 457 18.64 -8.20 14.35
C ILE A 457 17.64 -9.31 14.69
N ASP A 458 17.37 -9.55 15.97
CA ASP A 458 16.37 -10.53 16.38
C ASP A 458 14.96 -10.18 15.90
N VAL A 459 14.62 -8.89 15.78
CA VAL A 459 13.38 -8.45 15.11
C VAL A 459 13.29 -9.01 13.68
N LEU A 460 14.38 -9.00 12.91
CA LEU A 460 14.40 -9.56 11.56
C LEU A 460 14.21 -11.08 11.56
N SER A 461 14.85 -11.77 12.51
CA SER A 461 14.64 -13.21 12.71
C SER A 461 13.19 -13.53 13.04
N GLN A 462 12.53 -12.72 13.88
CA GLN A 462 11.11 -12.85 14.21
C GLN A 462 10.18 -12.54 13.02
N LEU A 463 10.60 -11.65 12.11
CA LEU A 463 9.96 -11.45 10.80
C LEU A 463 10.17 -12.63 9.83
N GLY A 464 11.02 -13.60 10.19
CA GLY A 464 11.31 -14.79 9.39
C GLY A 464 12.43 -14.60 8.38
N VAL A 465 13.31 -13.61 8.56
CA VAL A 465 14.54 -13.50 7.77
C VAL A 465 15.49 -14.63 8.16
N GLU A 466 15.98 -15.38 7.17
CA GLU A 466 17.00 -16.41 7.37
C GLU A 466 18.40 -15.79 7.28
N PHE A 467 19.31 -16.20 8.15
CA PHE A 467 20.72 -15.77 8.12
C PHE A 467 21.66 -16.95 7.85
N LYS A 468 22.55 -16.79 6.87
CA LYS A 468 23.62 -17.73 6.54
C LYS A 468 24.98 -17.06 6.75
N TYR A 469 25.58 -17.35 7.91
CA TYR A 469 26.89 -16.83 8.33
C TYR A 469 28.04 -17.65 7.76
N GLY A 470 29.23 -17.05 7.67
CA GLY A 470 30.42 -17.73 7.14
C GLY A 470 30.39 -18.01 5.64
N VAL A 471 29.55 -17.31 4.87
CA VAL A 471 29.37 -17.52 3.42
C VAL A 471 29.82 -16.28 2.65
N GLU A 472 30.95 -16.37 1.95
CA GLU A 472 31.44 -15.33 1.05
C GLU A 472 30.90 -15.53 -0.36
N VAL A 473 29.84 -14.80 -0.71
CA VAL A 473 29.27 -14.82 -2.07
C VAL A 473 30.29 -14.28 -3.08
N GLY A 474 30.54 -15.06 -4.14
CA GLY A 474 31.62 -14.87 -5.12
C GLY A 474 32.82 -15.79 -4.89
N ARG A 475 32.91 -16.45 -3.72
CA ARG A 475 33.97 -17.42 -3.39
C ARG A 475 33.40 -18.78 -3.01
N ASP A 476 32.49 -18.82 -2.04
CA ASP A 476 31.90 -20.06 -1.52
C ASP A 476 30.62 -20.45 -2.29
N ILE A 477 29.88 -19.45 -2.76
CA ILE A 477 28.70 -19.59 -3.63
C ILE A 477 28.63 -18.42 -4.60
N THR A 478 28.18 -18.67 -5.83
CA THR A 478 28.06 -17.66 -6.88
C THR A 478 26.61 -17.18 -7.03
N LEU A 479 26.42 -16.03 -7.70
CA LEU A 479 25.07 -15.55 -8.03
C LEU A 479 24.32 -16.49 -8.97
N ASP A 480 25.03 -17.23 -9.83
CA ASP A 480 24.40 -18.18 -10.75
C ASP A 480 23.88 -19.41 -10.00
N GLU A 481 24.65 -19.96 -9.07
CA GLU A 481 24.19 -21.05 -8.19
C GLU A 481 22.97 -20.61 -7.37
N LEU A 482 22.96 -19.38 -6.84
CA LEU A 482 21.77 -18.86 -6.14
C LEU A 482 20.56 -18.71 -7.08
N ARG A 483 20.74 -18.34 -8.35
CA ARG A 483 19.63 -18.34 -9.32
C ARG A 483 19.09 -19.74 -9.55
N GLU A 484 19.97 -20.73 -9.63
CA GLU A 484 19.61 -22.15 -9.76
C GLU A 484 18.86 -22.66 -8.50
N GLU A 485 19.19 -22.17 -7.31
CA GLU A 485 18.45 -22.40 -6.06
C GLU A 485 17.10 -21.67 -5.96
N GLY A 486 16.72 -20.93 -7.01
CA GLY A 486 15.40 -20.31 -7.16
C GLY A 486 15.30 -18.85 -6.68
N TYR A 487 16.39 -18.22 -6.23
CA TYR A 487 16.38 -16.81 -5.85
C TYR A 487 16.05 -15.91 -7.06
N LYS A 488 15.12 -14.98 -6.87
CA LYS A 488 14.57 -14.10 -7.92
C LYS A 488 15.11 -12.67 -7.85
N GLY A 489 15.53 -12.23 -6.68
CA GLY A 489 16.11 -10.91 -6.46
C GLY A 489 17.41 -10.99 -5.68
N PHE A 490 18.30 -10.03 -5.93
CA PHE A 490 19.63 -9.94 -5.32
C PHE A 490 19.90 -8.50 -4.89
N TYR A 491 20.24 -8.30 -3.62
CA TYR A 491 20.68 -7.00 -3.10
C TYR A 491 22.12 -7.10 -2.58
N LEU A 492 23.04 -6.37 -3.20
CA LEU A 492 24.46 -6.37 -2.85
C LEU A 492 24.75 -5.26 -1.82
N ALA A 493 24.99 -5.67 -0.57
CA ALA A 493 25.19 -4.81 0.60
C ALA A 493 26.52 -5.09 1.32
N ILE A 494 27.57 -5.44 0.57
CA ILE A 494 28.88 -5.86 1.11
C ILE A 494 29.68 -4.74 1.79
N GLY A 495 29.34 -3.48 1.50
CA GLY A 495 29.97 -2.29 2.07
C GLY A 495 31.43 -2.08 1.64
N ALA A 496 32.09 -1.12 2.30
CA ALA A 496 33.51 -0.79 2.08
C ALA A 496 34.35 -1.34 3.23
N GLN A 497 34.81 -2.59 3.07
CA GLN A 497 35.46 -3.37 4.13
C GLN A 497 36.98 -3.21 4.20
N ALA A 498 37.60 -2.59 3.18
CA ALA A 498 39.05 -2.45 3.08
C ALA A 498 39.51 -1.07 3.57
N GLY A 499 40.60 -1.05 4.33
CA GLY A 499 41.25 0.19 4.68
C GLY A 499 42.06 0.79 3.53
N ARG A 500 42.14 2.12 3.47
CA ARG A 500 42.89 2.84 2.44
C ARG A 500 44.36 3.00 2.84
N LYS A 501 45.29 2.62 1.97
CA LYS A 501 46.73 2.89 2.14
C LYS A 501 47.06 4.37 1.94
N LEU A 502 48.06 4.86 2.65
CA LEU A 502 48.54 6.24 2.55
C LEU A 502 49.54 6.42 1.40
N ASN A 503 50.12 5.31 0.90
CA ASN A 503 51.15 5.27 -0.13
C ASN A 503 52.40 6.08 0.25
N ILE A 504 52.88 5.88 1.48
CA ILE A 504 54.08 6.54 2.03
C ILE A 504 55.14 5.51 2.42
N GLU A 505 56.40 5.92 2.43
CA GLU A 505 57.51 5.07 2.87
C GLU A 505 57.31 4.64 4.34
N GLY A 506 57.49 3.34 4.62
CA GLY A 506 57.33 2.76 5.96
C GLY A 506 55.91 2.33 6.33
N GLU A 507 54.91 2.49 5.44
CA GLU A 507 53.51 2.12 5.77
C GLU A 507 53.24 0.62 5.90
N ASP A 508 54.13 -0.24 5.40
CA ASP A 508 54.05 -1.71 5.53
C ASP A 508 54.84 -2.23 6.75
N HIS A 509 55.27 -1.36 7.68
CA HIS A 509 55.94 -1.77 8.92
C HIS A 509 54.98 -2.54 9.84
N GLU A 510 55.49 -3.53 10.60
CA GLU A 510 54.65 -4.43 11.43
C GLU A 510 53.81 -3.71 12.49
N ASP A 511 54.30 -2.60 13.03
CA ASP A 511 53.60 -1.74 13.99
C ASP A 511 52.57 -0.79 13.36
N VAL A 512 52.45 -0.75 12.02
CA VAL A 512 51.47 0.09 11.32
C VAL A 512 50.21 -0.73 11.07
N ILE A 513 49.19 -0.51 11.90
CA ILE A 513 47.92 -1.24 11.83
C ILE A 513 46.88 -0.38 11.13
N ASN A 514 46.13 -0.98 10.21
CA ASN A 514 44.99 -0.32 9.59
C ASN A 514 43.88 -0.07 10.62
N GLY A 515 43.24 1.10 10.58
CA GLY A 515 42.15 1.41 11.50
C GLY A 515 40.97 0.43 11.45
N VAL A 516 40.65 -0.12 10.28
CA VAL A 516 39.57 -1.12 10.14
C VAL A 516 39.97 -2.44 10.80
N ASP A 517 41.21 -2.90 10.57
CA ASP A 517 41.71 -4.15 11.13
C ASP A 517 41.84 -4.03 12.66
N TYR A 518 42.38 -2.92 13.16
CA TYR A 518 42.45 -2.63 14.59
C TYR A 518 41.07 -2.64 15.25
N LEU A 519 40.08 -1.96 14.66
CA LEU A 519 38.73 -1.93 15.23
C LEU A 519 38.07 -3.31 15.20
N ARG A 520 38.29 -4.11 14.15
CA ARG A 520 37.81 -5.49 14.11
C ARG A 520 38.40 -6.31 15.25
N ASP A 521 39.72 -6.27 15.43
CA ASP A 521 40.42 -7.03 16.46
C ASP A 521 40.00 -6.65 17.89
N VAL A 522 39.59 -5.39 18.09
CA VAL A 522 39.11 -4.91 19.40
C VAL A 522 37.65 -5.29 19.66
N ASN A 523 36.84 -5.44 18.62
CA ASN A 523 35.39 -5.68 18.73
C ASN A 523 34.98 -7.17 18.60
N LEU A 524 35.79 -7.98 17.92
CA LEU A 524 35.63 -9.44 17.80
C LEU A 524 36.29 -10.15 18.99
#